data_AF-A0A317V5C6-F1
#
_entry.id   AF-A0A317V5C6-F1
#
_cell.length_a   1.000
_cell.length_b   1.000
_cell.length_c   1.000
_cell.angle_alpha   90.00
_cell.angle_beta   90.00
_cell.angle_gamma   90.00
#
_symmetry.space_group_name_H-M   'P 1'
#
loop_
_entity.id
_entity.type
_entity.pdbx_description
1 polymer ?
#
loop_
_entity_poly.entity_id
_entity_poly.type
_entity_poly.pdbx_seq_one_letter_code
_entity_poly.pdbx_strand_id
1 'polypeptide(L)'
;MIRNSVLAAQCVILASAYLYYLARPLEAWTLLSNTSLKLQVLVGKHSLVPIQWKELGTRVYWNTLLFESDLLAELDLLHSGIVLFEELIKLPRGFEQDDDDEGWEDGEGLNLHTGDKHISMVVSRDELWHFLAEIALRRLLNRVSHGVYQKDSTLTLASL
;
A
#
# COMPACT_ATOMS: atom_id res chain seq x y z
N MET A 1 22.54 -2.21 7.89
CA MET A 1 22.06 -2.03 6.50
C MET A 1 20.85 -2.94 6.27
N ILE A 2 19.69 -2.40 5.92
CA ILE A 2 18.48 -3.18 5.59
C ILE A 2 18.70 -3.94 4.28
N ARG A 3 18.40 -5.25 4.25
CA ARG A 3 18.52 -6.11 3.05
C ARG A 3 17.59 -5.61 1.94
N ASN A 4 18.01 -5.71 0.69
CA ASN A 4 17.19 -5.33 -0.47
C ASN A 4 16.19 -6.45 -0.81
N SER A 5 15.22 -6.70 0.08
CA SER A 5 14.15 -7.66 -0.14
C SER A 5 12.80 -7.05 0.21
N VAL A 6 11.75 -7.54 -0.44
CA VAL A 6 10.37 -7.12 -0.19
C VAL A 6 9.98 -7.38 1.28
N LEU A 7 10.39 -8.52 1.83
CA LEU A 7 10.13 -8.87 3.23
C LEU A 7 10.79 -7.88 4.20
N ALA A 8 12.04 -7.47 3.93
CA ALA A 8 12.72 -6.48 4.76
C ALA A 8 12.01 -5.12 4.69
N ALA A 9 11.52 -4.73 3.51
CA ALA A 9 10.72 -3.51 3.36
C ALA A 9 9.41 -3.60 4.17
N GLN A 10 8.70 -4.72 4.12
CA GLN A 10 7.50 -4.95 4.92
C GLN A 10 7.77 -4.79 6.42
N CYS A 11 8.83 -5.43 6.94
CA CYS A 11 9.19 -5.30 8.35
C CYS A 11 9.46 -3.86 8.76
N VAL A 12 10.14 -3.07 7.91
CA VAL A 12 10.46 -1.68 8.24
C VAL A 12 9.23 -0.78 8.15
N ILE A 13 8.31 -1.02 7.22
CA ILE A 13 7.03 -0.29 7.17
C ILE A 13 6.21 -0.57 8.44
N LEU A 14 6.12 -1.83 8.86
CA LEU A 14 5.43 -2.20 10.11
C LEU A 14 6.09 -1.55 11.33
N ALA A 15 7.43 -1.50 11.38
CA ALA A 15 8.16 -0.80 12.44
C ALA A 15 7.90 0.72 12.42
N SER A 16 7.81 1.32 11.23
CA SER A 16 7.47 2.74 11.06
C SER A 16 6.04 3.01 11.55
N ALA A 17 5.07 2.17 11.19
CA ALA A 17 3.69 2.28 11.67
C ALA A 17 3.62 2.17 13.19
N TYR A 18 4.33 1.22 13.79
CA TYR A 18 4.45 1.09 15.24
C TYR A 18 4.97 2.36 15.92
N LEU A 19 6.03 2.98 15.38
CA LEU A 19 6.57 4.23 15.91
C LEU A 19 5.58 5.39 15.79
N TYR A 20 4.84 5.46 14.70
CA TYR A 20 3.78 6.47 14.53
C TYR A 20 2.68 6.32 15.58
N TYR A 21 2.21 5.10 15.84
CA TYR A 21 1.24 4.83 16.90
C TYR A 21 1.78 5.08 18.33
N LEU A 22 3.10 5.11 18.51
CA LEU A 22 3.74 5.56 19.75
C LEU A 22 3.93 7.09 19.82
N ALA A 23 3.31 7.86 18.93
CA ALA A 23 3.48 9.31 18.82
C ALA A 23 4.95 9.73 18.58
N ARG A 24 5.70 8.93 17.82
CA ARG A 24 7.09 9.24 17.37
C ARG A 24 7.15 9.40 15.84
N PRO A 25 6.43 10.37 15.25
CA PRO A 25 6.23 10.43 13.81
C PRO A 25 7.49 10.78 13.01
N LEU A 26 8.45 11.53 13.57
CA LEU A 26 9.71 11.85 12.87
C LEU A 26 10.61 10.62 12.71
N GLU A 27 10.58 9.71 13.68
CA GLU A 27 11.31 8.44 13.58
C GLU A 27 10.62 7.48 12.61
N ALA A 28 9.29 7.43 12.67
CA ALA A 28 8.48 6.71 11.68
C ALA A 28 8.82 7.21 10.26
N TRP A 29 8.80 8.52 10.04
CA TRP A 29 9.15 9.15 8.78
C TRP A 29 10.56 8.80 8.30
N THR A 30 11.55 8.80 9.19
CA THR A 30 12.94 8.45 8.85
C THR A 30 13.05 7.01 8.34
N LEU A 31 12.35 6.07 8.98
CA LEU A 31 12.32 4.67 8.51
C LEU A 31 11.54 4.52 7.20
N LEU A 32 10.44 5.26 7.07
CA LEU A 32 9.55 5.19 5.91
C LEU A 32 10.23 5.73 4.65
N SER A 33 10.81 6.93 4.71
CA SER A 33 11.50 7.58 3.59
C SER A 33 12.69 6.76 3.07
N ASN A 34 13.48 6.19 3.97
CA ASN A 34 14.58 5.29 3.62
C ASN A 34 14.10 4.00 2.92
N THR A 35 12.97 3.45 3.37
CA THR A 35 12.39 2.25 2.78
C THR A 35 11.73 2.53 1.44
N SER A 36 11.06 3.67 1.31
CA SER A 36 10.47 4.18 0.08
C SER A 36 11.50 4.24 -1.05
N LEU A 37 12.66 4.89 -0.82
CA LEU A 37 13.71 5.00 -1.84
C LEU A 37 14.19 3.62 -2.33
N LYS A 38 14.31 2.64 -1.42
CA LYS A 38 14.68 1.27 -1.78
C LYS A 38 13.57 0.56 -2.54
N LEU A 39 12.33 0.80 -2.17
CA LEU A 39 11.17 0.22 -2.82
C LEU A 39 11.02 0.73 -4.24
N GLN A 40 11.28 2.02 -4.48
CA GLN A 40 11.31 2.60 -5.83
C GLN A 40 12.34 1.91 -6.73
N VAL A 41 13.51 1.52 -6.18
CA VAL A 41 14.51 0.74 -6.94
C VAL A 41 14.01 -0.67 -7.26
N LEU A 42 13.32 -1.33 -6.31
CA LEU A 42 12.75 -2.67 -6.52
C LEU A 42 11.60 -2.65 -7.52
N VAL A 43 10.74 -1.64 -7.44
CA VAL A 43 9.57 -1.42 -8.30
C VAL A 43 9.99 -1.01 -9.71
N GLY A 44 10.90 -0.05 -9.84
CA GLY A 44 11.40 0.43 -11.13
C GLY A 44 12.08 -0.67 -11.96
N LYS A 45 12.48 -1.78 -11.33
CA LYS A 45 13.01 -2.98 -11.99
C LYS A 45 12.15 -4.21 -11.67
N HIS A 46 10.91 -4.21 -12.16
CA HIS A 46 9.94 -5.31 -11.97
C HIS A 46 10.45 -6.73 -12.28
N SER A 47 11.52 -6.88 -13.08
CA SER A 47 12.16 -8.18 -13.37
C SER A 47 12.98 -8.74 -12.20
N LEU A 48 13.33 -7.92 -11.21
CA LEU A 48 14.17 -8.34 -10.08
C LEU A 48 13.38 -8.97 -8.93
N VAL A 49 12.05 -8.83 -8.92
CA VAL A 49 11.19 -9.37 -7.86
C VAL A 49 10.67 -10.75 -8.30
N PRO A 50 11.00 -11.83 -7.58
CA PRO A 50 10.47 -13.17 -7.86
C PRO A 50 8.94 -13.19 -7.82
N ILE A 51 8.30 -14.06 -8.60
CA ILE A 51 6.83 -14.09 -8.79
C ILE A 51 6.09 -14.14 -7.44
N GLN A 52 6.57 -14.97 -6.53
CA GLN A 52 6.01 -15.19 -5.18
C GLN A 52 6.02 -13.94 -4.29
N TRP A 53 6.88 -12.95 -4.59
CA TRP A 53 7.00 -11.71 -3.82
C TRP A 53 6.38 -10.51 -4.53
N LYS A 54 5.84 -10.69 -5.74
CA LYS A 54 5.27 -9.57 -6.52
C LYS A 54 4.06 -8.97 -5.85
N GLU A 55 3.12 -9.80 -5.39
CA GLU A 55 1.91 -9.33 -4.73
C GLU A 55 2.22 -8.66 -3.40
N LEU A 56 3.12 -9.26 -2.59
CA LEU A 56 3.62 -8.61 -1.38
C LEU A 56 4.28 -7.26 -1.71
N GLY A 57 5.08 -7.20 -2.77
CA GLY A 57 5.73 -5.96 -3.21
C GLY A 57 4.74 -4.87 -3.58
N THR A 58 3.68 -5.22 -4.30
CA THR A 58 2.57 -4.31 -4.61
C THR A 58 1.91 -3.80 -3.33
N ARG A 59 1.60 -4.68 -2.37
CA ARG A 59 0.96 -4.26 -1.10
C ARG A 59 1.85 -3.38 -0.25
N VAL A 60 3.13 -3.72 -0.14
CA VAL A 60 4.17 -2.94 0.53
C VAL A 60 4.28 -1.55 -0.11
N TYR A 61 4.21 -1.46 -1.44
CA TYR A 61 4.18 -0.18 -2.15
C TYR A 61 2.99 0.68 -1.76
N TRP A 62 1.77 0.14 -1.88
CA TRP A 62 0.56 0.91 -1.58
C TRP A 62 0.48 1.32 -0.11
N ASN A 63 0.87 0.44 0.82
CA ASN A 63 0.98 0.79 2.23
C ASN A 63 2.00 1.91 2.48
N THR A 64 3.16 1.86 1.81
CA THR A 64 4.16 2.93 1.93
C THR A 64 3.61 4.26 1.43
N LEU A 65 2.95 4.27 0.27
CA LEU A 65 2.38 5.47 -0.33
C LEU A 65 1.27 6.08 0.53
N LEU A 66 0.34 5.26 1.03
CA LEU A 66 -0.74 5.71 1.91
C LEU A 66 -0.17 6.32 3.19
N PHE A 67 0.72 5.60 3.84
CA PHE A 67 1.27 6.04 5.11
C PHE A 67 2.16 7.28 4.99
N GLU A 68 2.95 7.38 3.91
CA GLU A 68 3.72 8.59 3.61
C GLU A 68 2.79 9.79 3.42
N SER A 69 1.70 9.59 2.70
CA SER A 69 0.76 10.66 2.39
C SER A 69 0.01 11.16 3.64
N ASP A 70 -0.23 10.31 4.65
CA ASP A 70 -0.80 10.74 5.94
C ASP A 70 0.20 11.57 6.74
N LEU A 71 1.44 11.10 6.81
CA LEU A 71 2.51 11.87 7.47
C LEU A 71 2.72 13.22 6.81
N LEU A 72 2.70 13.30 5.47
CA LEU A 72 2.86 14.57 4.74
C LEU A 72 1.68 15.52 4.93
N ALA A 73 0.46 15.00 5.10
CA ALA A 73 -0.72 15.82 5.37
C ALA A 73 -0.71 16.43 6.77
N GLU A 74 -0.12 15.73 7.75
CA GLU A 74 -0.04 16.17 9.14
C GLU A 74 1.23 16.98 9.46
N LEU A 75 2.33 16.63 8.80
CA LEU A 75 3.67 17.14 9.05
C LEU A 75 4.21 17.58 7.70
N ASP A 76 4.53 18.86 7.57
CA ASP A 76 4.99 19.53 6.34
C ASP A 76 6.40 19.03 5.93
N LEU A 77 6.48 17.76 5.57
CA LEU A 77 7.70 16.98 5.30
C LEU A 77 7.97 16.94 3.79
N LEU A 78 9.19 16.56 3.44
CA LEU A 78 9.59 16.44 2.03
C LEU A 78 9.08 15.12 1.44
N HIS A 79 8.54 15.13 0.22
CA HIS A 79 8.16 13.89 -0.47
C HIS A 79 9.39 13.01 -0.78
N SER A 80 9.27 11.69 -0.58
CA SER A 80 10.30 10.73 -1.01
C SER A 80 10.28 10.42 -2.51
N GLY A 81 9.22 10.85 -3.22
CA GLY A 81 9.03 10.64 -4.66
C GLY A 81 8.31 9.34 -5.04
N ILE A 82 7.89 8.51 -4.08
CA ILE A 82 7.19 7.23 -4.35
C ILE A 82 5.87 7.39 -5.09
N VAL A 83 5.19 8.55 -4.93
CA VAL A 83 3.97 8.91 -5.66
C VAL A 83 4.16 8.90 -7.19
N LEU A 84 5.38 9.13 -7.69
CA LEU A 84 5.66 9.12 -9.14
C LEU A 84 5.49 7.74 -9.77
N PHE A 85 5.49 6.67 -8.97
CA PHE A 85 5.31 5.29 -9.42
C PHE A 85 3.86 4.82 -9.34
N GLU A 86 2.93 5.68 -8.91
CA GLU A 86 1.54 5.30 -8.62
C GLU A 86 0.84 4.72 -9.85
N GLU A 87 1.10 5.28 -11.02
CA GLU A 87 0.50 4.82 -12.29
C GLU A 87 1.14 3.54 -12.83
N LEU A 88 2.37 3.22 -12.41
CA LEU A 88 3.12 2.05 -12.85
C LEU A 88 2.74 0.80 -12.06
N ILE A 89 2.34 0.98 -10.80
CA ILE A 89 1.99 -0.12 -9.91
C ILE A 89 0.53 -0.52 -10.07
N LYS A 90 0.30 -1.81 -10.29
CA LYS A 90 -1.04 -2.39 -10.33
C LYS A 90 -1.70 -2.33 -8.96
N LEU A 91 -3.03 -2.28 -8.93
CA LEU A 91 -3.76 -2.41 -7.68
C LEU A 91 -3.50 -3.77 -7.00
N PRO A 92 -3.47 -3.83 -5.67
CA PRO A 92 -3.38 -5.07 -4.92
C PRO A 92 -4.49 -6.04 -5.30
N ARG A 93 -4.16 -7.33 -5.38
CA ARG A 93 -5.10 -8.42 -5.61
C ARG A 93 -5.52 -9.04 -4.27
N GLY A 94 -6.53 -9.91 -4.31
CA GLY A 94 -6.98 -10.66 -3.14
C GLY A 94 -5.87 -11.46 -2.47
N PHE A 95 -6.03 -11.71 -1.18
CA PHE A 95 -5.16 -12.62 -0.45
C PHE A 95 -5.42 -14.02 -1.01
N GLU A 96 -4.39 -14.61 -1.64
CA GLU A 96 -4.46 -16.01 -2.07
C GLU A 96 -4.69 -16.83 -0.79
N GLN A 97 -5.89 -17.39 -0.63
CA GLN A 97 -6.04 -18.62 0.14
C GLN A 97 -5.53 -19.70 -0.78
N ASP A 98 -4.59 -20.52 -0.31
CA ASP A 98 -4.15 -21.69 -1.06
C ASP A 98 -5.40 -22.52 -1.38
N ASP A 99 -5.86 -22.45 -2.62
CA ASP A 99 -7.01 -23.19 -3.14
C ASP A 99 -6.59 -24.66 -3.31
N ASP A 100 -6.36 -25.36 -2.20
CA ASP A 100 -6.28 -26.82 -2.15
C ASP A 100 -7.69 -27.46 -2.16
N ASP A 101 -8.66 -26.85 -2.85
CA ASP A 101 -10.04 -27.35 -3.00
C ASP A 101 -10.35 -27.69 -4.48
N GLU A 102 -9.49 -28.49 -5.11
CA GLU A 102 -9.91 -29.36 -6.21
C GLU A 102 -10.74 -30.52 -5.63
N GLY A 103 -12.04 -30.29 -5.42
CA GLY A 103 -12.90 -31.34 -4.86
C GLY A 103 -14.38 -30.99 -4.76
N TRP A 104 -15.02 -30.65 -5.88
CA TRP A 104 -16.48 -30.72 -5.97
C TRP A 104 -16.91 -32.20 -6.00
N GLU A 105 -17.12 -32.81 -4.84
CA GLU A 105 -17.98 -33.99 -4.73
C GLU A 105 -19.21 -33.65 -3.89
N ASP A 106 -20.35 -33.68 -4.57
CA ASP A 106 -21.71 -33.60 -4.03
C ASP A 106 -21.86 -34.45 -2.76
N GLY A 107 -22.21 -33.82 -1.65
CA GLY A 107 -22.54 -34.54 -0.43
C GLY A 107 -23.16 -33.60 0.59
N GLU A 108 -24.47 -33.72 0.77
CA GLU A 108 -25.23 -33.11 1.86
C GLU A 108 -24.73 -33.63 3.22
N GLY A 109 -23.63 -33.07 3.70
CA GLY A 109 -23.08 -33.28 5.02
C GLY A 109 -22.96 -31.94 5.72
N LEU A 110 -23.59 -31.79 6.88
CA LEU A 110 -23.49 -30.63 7.77
C LEU A 110 -22.02 -30.44 8.19
N ASN A 111 -21.22 -29.76 7.37
CA ASN A 111 -19.83 -29.48 7.66
C ASN A 111 -19.71 -28.13 8.38
N LEU A 112 -19.51 -28.19 9.71
CA LEU A 112 -19.24 -27.03 10.57
C LEU A 112 -18.02 -26.22 10.09
N HIS A 113 -17.11 -26.83 9.33
CA HIS A 113 -15.86 -26.23 8.82
C HIS A 113 -16.07 -25.36 7.57
N THR A 114 -17.17 -25.56 6.82
CA THR A 114 -17.48 -24.73 5.64
C THR A 114 -17.90 -23.31 6.06
N GLY A 115 -18.53 -23.16 7.23
CA GLY A 115 -18.90 -21.85 7.79
C GLY A 115 -17.68 -21.00 8.13
N ASP A 116 -16.65 -21.59 8.73
CA ASP A 116 -15.45 -20.88 9.19
C ASP A 116 -14.55 -20.43 8.03
N LYS A 117 -14.39 -21.29 7.00
CA LYS A 117 -13.74 -20.92 5.72
C LYS A 117 -14.48 -19.77 5.04
N HIS A 118 -15.81 -19.84 4.94
CA HIS A 118 -16.61 -18.80 4.30
C HIS A 118 -16.51 -17.46 5.06
N ILE A 119 -16.52 -17.47 6.39
CA ILE A 119 -16.32 -16.27 7.21
C ILE A 119 -14.93 -15.68 6.97
N SER A 120 -13.87 -16.49 6.97
CA SER A 120 -12.50 -16.04 6.69
C SER A 120 -12.36 -15.43 5.28
N MET A 121 -12.98 -16.04 4.28
CA MET A 121 -12.99 -15.52 2.91
C MET A 121 -13.72 -14.17 2.81
N VAL A 122 -14.86 -14.03 3.51
CA VAL A 122 -15.62 -12.77 3.55
C VAL A 122 -14.80 -11.68 4.25
N VAL A 123 -14.17 -11.97 5.39
CA VAL A 123 -13.31 -11.01 6.11
C VAL A 123 -12.12 -10.57 5.26
N SER A 124 -11.42 -11.50 4.62
CA SER A 124 -10.28 -11.18 3.75
C SER A 124 -10.69 -10.35 2.53
N ARG A 125 -11.87 -10.63 1.98
CA ARG A 125 -12.45 -9.82 0.91
C ARG A 125 -12.78 -8.42 1.40
N ASP A 126 -13.40 -8.27 2.56
CA ASP A 126 -13.76 -6.96 3.12
C ASP A 126 -12.49 -6.13 3.40
N GLU A 127 -11.44 -6.73 3.96
CA GLU A 127 -10.12 -6.09 4.16
C GLU A 127 -9.51 -5.60 2.85
N LEU A 128 -9.58 -6.39 1.78
CA LEU A 128 -9.11 -5.97 0.46
C LEU A 128 -9.91 -4.76 -0.05
N TRP A 129 -11.23 -4.76 0.13
CA TRP A 129 -12.08 -3.68 -0.36
C TRP A 129 -11.84 -2.38 0.40
N HIS A 130 -11.63 -2.46 1.72
CA HIS A 130 -11.18 -1.33 2.53
C HIS A 130 -9.85 -0.78 2.02
N PHE A 131 -8.87 -1.65 1.78
CA PHE A 131 -7.56 -1.24 1.28
C PHE A 131 -7.64 -0.58 -0.11
N LEU A 132 -8.45 -1.13 -1.02
CA LEU A 132 -8.69 -0.55 -2.34
C LEU A 132 -9.43 0.78 -2.27
N ALA A 133 -10.39 0.92 -1.35
CA ALA A 133 -11.11 2.16 -1.12
C ALA A 133 -10.17 3.26 -0.60
N GLU A 134 -9.27 2.96 0.33
CA GLU A 134 -8.25 3.90 0.80
C GLU A 134 -7.32 4.36 -0.31
N ILE A 135 -6.86 3.44 -1.16
CA ILE A 135 -6.08 3.78 -2.36
C ILE A 135 -6.87 4.72 -3.26
N ALA A 136 -8.12 4.40 -3.58
CA ALA A 136 -8.97 5.23 -4.43
C ALA A 136 -9.17 6.64 -3.83
N LEU A 137 -9.44 6.72 -2.52
CA LEU A 137 -9.61 7.98 -1.80
C LEU A 137 -8.35 8.84 -1.89
N ARG A 138 -7.16 8.25 -1.65
CA ARG A 138 -5.89 8.97 -1.77
C ARG A 138 -5.69 9.55 -3.16
N ARG A 139 -5.96 8.76 -4.20
CA ARG A 139 -5.82 9.19 -5.60
C ARG A 139 -6.75 10.34 -5.92
N LEU A 140 -7.99 10.28 -5.45
CA LEU A 140 -8.95 11.37 -5.60
C LEU A 140 -8.48 12.64 -4.88
N LEU A 141 -8.01 12.51 -3.63
CA LEU A 141 -7.47 13.63 -2.85
C LEU A 141 -6.28 14.28 -3.56
N ASN A 142 -5.31 13.49 -4.04
CA ASN A 142 -4.15 14.00 -4.76
C ASN A 142 -4.56 14.74 -6.05
N ARG A 143 -5.50 14.19 -6.82
CA ARG A 143 -6.04 14.83 -8.05
C ARG A 143 -6.78 16.13 -7.75
N VAL A 144 -7.62 16.15 -6.72
CA VAL A 144 -8.38 17.35 -6.32
C VAL A 144 -7.42 18.43 -5.81
N SER A 145 -6.45 18.06 -4.98
CA SER A 145 -5.41 18.97 -4.50
C SER A 145 -4.67 19.63 -5.67
N HIS A 146 -4.20 18.84 -6.64
CA HIS A 146 -3.58 19.39 -7.84
C HIS A 146 -4.54 20.30 -8.62
N GLY A 147 -5.82 19.93 -8.78
CA GLY A 147 -6.81 20.75 -9.48
C GLY A 147 -7.11 22.09 -8.80
N VAL A 148 -7.11 22.14 -7.47
CA VAL A 148 -7.35 23.36 -6.68
C VAL A 148 -6.11 24.26 -6.71
N TYR A 149 -4.94 23.72 -6.35
CA TYR A 149 -3.72 24.52 -6.21
C TYR A 149 -3.02 24.86 -7.54
N GLN A 150 -3.24 24.11 -8.62
CA GLN A 150 -2.79 24.52 -9.96
C GLN A 150 -3.55 25.75 -10.47
N LYS A 151 -4.79 25.96 -10.03
CA LYS A 151 -5.59 27.11 -10.46
C LYS A 151 -5.08 28.41 -9.84
N ASP A 152 -4.68 28.37 -8.57
CA ASP A 152 -4.14 29.54 -7.86
C ASP A 152 -2.73 29.95 -8.31
N SER A 153 -1.94 29.00 -8.82
CA SER A 153 -0.60 29.28 -9.38
C SER A 153 -0.65 30.01 -10.73
N THR A 154 -1.72 29.84 -11.51
CA THR A 154 -1.92 30.65 -12.73
C THR A 154 -2.31 32.10 -12.44
N LEU A 155 -3.00 32.36 -11.32
CA LEU A 155 -3.40 33.70 -10.92
C LEU A 155 -2.24 34.53 -10.37
N THR A 156 -1.24 33.89 -9.76
CA THR A 156 -0.04 34.56 -9.22
C THR A 156 1.03 34.85 -10.28
N LEU A 157 1.10 34.07 -11.35
CA LEU A 157 2.00 34.36 -12.50
C LEU A 157 1.41 35.38 -13.48
N ALA A 158 0.09 35.59 -13.49
CA ALA A 158 -0.54 36.64 -14.30
C ALA A 158 -0.42 38.05 -13.67
N SER A 159 0.08 38.15 -12.43
CA SER A 159 0.24 39.41 -11.69
C SER A 159 1.71 39.85 -11.53
N LEU A 160 2.64 39.26 -12.30
CA LEU A 160 4.06 39.67 -12.35
C LEU A 160 4.43 40.22 -13.72
#